data_AF-A0A7C4TJB3-F1
#
_entry.id   AF-A0A7C4TJB3-F1
#
_cell.length_a   1.000
_cell.length_b   1.000
_cell.length_c   1.000
_cell.angle_alpha   90.00
_cell.angle_beta   90.00
_cell.angle_gamma   90.00
#
_symmetry.space_group_name_H-M   'P 1'
#
loop_
_entity.id
_entity.type
_entity.pdbx_description
1 polymer ?
#
loop_
_entity_poly.entity_id
_entity_poly.type
_entity_poly.pdbx_seq_one_letter_code
_entity_poly.pdbx_strand_id
1 'polypeptide(L)'
;MPEIETLLNKYRLVLGLEVHLHLKTKTKMFCYCDADIYSSKPNTHTCPVCLGLPGALPVPSSEAIKKIQLLGLALNCSLNKNSRFDRKHYFYPDLPKGYQITQYQQPFCVGGYVELDSGHRADIERIHLEEDTAKSLHRGNKTLIDFNKSGMPLVEIVTKPTFKSIEDVVDFSKKIQDIVRVLEIGDVDMEKGQMRLE
;
A
#
# COMPACT_ATOMS: atom_id res chain seq x y z
N MET A 1 -26.22 14.95 6.54
CA MET A 1 -26.77 14.08 7.61
C MET A 1 -26.90 14.92 8.88
N PRO A 2 -28.10 15.34 9.29
CA PRO A 2 -28.33 16.32 10.37
C PRO A 2 -27.72 15.93 11.73
N GLU A 3 -27.61 14.62 11.97
CA GLU A 3 -27.07 14.07 13.21
C GLU A 3 -25.54 14.23 13.29
N ILE A 4 -24.82 14.14 12.17
CA ILE A 4 -23.36 14.34 12.11
C ILE A 4 -23.01 15.80 12.41
N GLU A 5 -23.72 16.76 11.82
CA GLU A 5 -23.49 18.19 12.11
C GLU A 5 -23.74 18.51 13.58
N THR A 6 -24.77 17.93 14.18
CA THR A 6 -25.07 18.12 15.61
C THR A 6 -23.97 17.55 16.50
N LEU A 7 -23.36 16.42 16.11
CA LEU A 7 -22.23 15.82 16.81
C LEU A 7 -20.93 16.64 16.64
N LEU A 8 -20.64 17.10 15.41
CA LEU A 8 -19.45 17.92 15.13
C LEU A 8 -19.46 19.28 15.83
N ASN A 9 -20.64 19.79 16.18
CA ASN A 9 -20.77 21.00 17.01
C ASN A 9 -20.43 20.76 18.50
N LYS A 10 -20.40 19.50 18.97
CA LYS A 10 -20.09 19.13 20.36
C LYS A 10 -18.75 18.42 20.51
N TYR A 11 -18.29 17.76 19.47
CA TYR A 11 -17.10 16.92 19.46
C TYR A 11 -16.17 17.27 18.30
N ARG A 12 -14.88 17.07 18.49
CA ARG A 12 -13.87 17.27 17.45
C ARG A 12 -13.56 15.95 16.75
N LEU A 13 -13.75 15.90 15.44
CA LEU A 13 -13.29 14.80 14.60
C LEU A 13 -11.77 14.79 14.52
N VAL A 14 -11.17 13.62 14.68
CA VAL A 14 -9.73 13.38 14.57
C VAL A 14 -9.54 12.09 13.80
N LEU A 15 -9.04 12.17 12.57
CA LEU A 15 -8.80 11.01 11.71
C LEU A 15 -7.35 10.98 11.24
N GLY A 16 -6.82 9.76 11.11
CA GLY A 16 -5.63 9.44 10.33
C GLY A 16 -6.02 8.40 9.27
N LEU A 17 -5.18 8.20 8.27
CA LEU A 17 -5.40 7.25 7.19
C LEU A 17 -4.18 6.34 7.00
N GLU A 18 -4.47 5.09 6.66
CA GLU A 18 -3.51 4.15 6.10
C GLU A 18 -3.90 3.87 4.65
N VAL A 19 -3.03 4.28 3.72
CA VAL A 19 -3.27 4.17 2.27
C VAL A 19 -2.34 3.13 1.68
N HIS A 20 -2.91 2.03 1.21
CA HIS A 20 -2.19 0.98 0.52
C HIS A 20 -2.34 1.13 -1.00
N LEU A 21 -1.24 1.17 -1.75
CA LEU A 21 -1.26 1.29 -3.21
C LEU A 21 -0.28 0.36 -3.93
N HIS A 22 -0.72 -0.24 -5.03
CA HIS A 22 0.09 -1.12 -5.86
C HIS A 22 1.03 -0.31 -6.74
N LEU A 23 2.31 -0.70 -6.78
CA LEU A 23 3.26 -0.15 -7.74
C LEU A 23 3.14 -0.88 -9.08
N LYS A 24 3.14 -0.12 -10.17
CA LYS A 24 3.16 -0.65 -11.54
C LYS A 24 4.59 -0.98 -11.95
N THR A 25 5.08 -2.16 -11.57
CA THR A 25 6.43 -2.64 -11.91
C THR A 25 6.39 -3.75 -12.95
N LYS A 26 7.53 -4.08 -13.55
CA LYS A 26 7.63 -5.24 -14.45
C LYS A 26 7.59 -6.57 -13.68
N THR A 27 8.24 -6.62 -12.53
CA THR A 27 8.31 -7.82 -11.69
C THR A 27 7.68 -7.58 -10.33
N LYS A 28 7.38 -8.68 -9.63
CA LYS A 28 6.98 -8.68 -8.22
C LYS A 28 8.07 -8.07 -7.30
N MET A 29 7.70 -7.82 -6.05
CA MET A 29 8.54 -7.13 -5.07
C MET A 29 9.81 -7.90 -4.71
N PHE A 30 9.70 -9.23 -4.58
CA PHE A 30 10.77 -10.08 -4.06
C PHE A 30 11.17 -11.24 -5.00
N CYS A 31 10.65 -11.28 -6.22
CA CYS A 31 10.98 -12.28 -7.23
C CYS A 31 10.77 -11.74 -8.65
N TYR A 32 11.17 -12.52 -9.65
CA TYR A 32 11.12 -12.13 -11.07
C TYR A 32 9.82 -12.51 -11.78
N CYS A 33 8.77 -12.96 -11.07
CA CYS A 33 7.46 -13.16 -11.68
C CYS A 33 6.93 -11.83 -12.24
N ASP A 34 6.26 -11.90 -13.38
CA ASP A 34 5.56 -10.77 -13.98
C ASP A 34 4.46 -10.25 -13.02
N ALA A 35 4.40 -8.94 -12.86
CA ALA A 35 3.47 -8.22 -11.99
C ALA A 35 2.17 -7.76 -12.70
N ASP A 36 2.07 -7.90 -14.02
CA ASP A 36 0.80 -7.70 -14.74
C ASP A 36 -0.08 -8.95 -14.61
N ILE A 37 -0.95 -8.94 -13.59
CA ILE A 37 -1.72 -10.11 -13.16
C ILE A 37 -3.23 -10.00 -13.35
N TYR A 38 -3.75 -8.82 -13.69
CA TYR A 38 -5.19 -8.50 -13.54
C TYR A 38 -6.08 -9.27 -14.52
N SER A 39 -5.54 -9.65 -15.67
CA SER A 39 -6.25 -10.41 -16.72
C SER A 39 -5.79 -11.88 -16.79
N SER A 40 -5.01 -12.33 -15.81
CA SER A 40 -4.35 -13.64 -15.84
C SER A 40 -5.23 -14.74 -15.25
N LYS A 41 -5.01 -15.99 -15.72
CA LYS A 41 -5.64 -17.16 -15.10
C LYS A 41 -5.07 -17.36 -13.68
N PRO A 42 -5.85 -17.91 -12.73
CA PRO A 42 -5.37 -18.11 -11.36
C PRO A 42 -4.06 -18.90 -11.31
N ASN A 43 -3.15 -18.46 -10.45
CA ASN A 43 -1.86 -19.11 -10.14
C ASN A 43 -0.85 -19.24 -11.32
N THR A 44 -0.98 -18.48 -12.40
CA THR A 44 -0.02 -18.52 -13.53
C THR A 44 1.20 -17.61 -13.37
N HIS A 45 1.13 -16.60 -12.50
CA HIS A 45 2.23 -15.66 -12.20
C HIS A 45 2.88 -16.01 -10.86
N THR A 46 3.37 -17.24 -10.75
CA THR A 46 3.87 -17.78 -9.48
C THR A 46 5.24 -18.42 -9.63
N CYS A 47 6.00 -18.46 -8.53
CA CYS A 47 7.29 -19.12 -8.42
C CYS A 47 7.52 -19.56 -6.95
N PRO A 48 8.56 -20.34 -6.65
CA PRO A 48 8.83 -20.79 -5.28
C PRO A 48 8.89 -19.67 -4.23
N VAL A 49 9.38 -18.48 -4.60
CA VAL A 49 9.51 -17.34 -3.68
C VAL A 49 8.15 -16.78 -3.28
N CYS A 50 7.30 -16.41 -4.24
CA CYS A 50 6.00 -15.82 -3.93
C CYS A 50 4.98 -16.87 -3.45
N LEU A 51 5.25 -18.16 -3.66
CA LEU A 51 4.51 -19.26 -3.07
C LEU A 51 5.00 -19.66 -1.68
N GLY A 52 6.07 -19.03 -1.16
CA GLY A 52 6.62 -19.35 0.17
C GLY A 52 7.13 -20.79 0.29
N LEU A 53 7.60 -21.40 -0.80
CA LEU A 53 8.08 -22.78 -0.77
C LEU A 53 9.43 -22.91 -0.03
N PRO A 54 9.71 -24.07 0.60
CA PRO A 54 10.95 -24.30 1.32
C PRO A 54 12.20 -24.02 0.46
N GLY A 55 13.17 -23.31 1.04
CA GLY A 55 14.44 -22.98 0.39
C GLY A 55 14.42 -21.76 -0.54
N ALA A 56 13.25 -21.16 -0.81
CA ALA A 56 13.16 -19.96 -1.62
C ALA A 56 13.58 -18.69 -0.84
N LEU A 57 14.31 -17.78 -1.50
CA LEU A 57 14.84 -16.55 -0.89
C LEU A 57 14.35 -15.30 -1.64
N PRO A 58 14.01 -14.21 -0.93
CA PRO A 58 13.55 -12.96 -1.55
C PRO A 58 14.70 -12.12 -2.10
N VAL A 59 14.49 -11.49 -3.27
CA VAL A 59 15.40 -10.49 -3.86
C VAL A 59 14.61 -9.20 -4.13
N PRO A 60 14.88 -8.09 -3.42
CA PRO A 60 14.11 -6.86 -3.57
C PRO A 60 14.16 -6.24 -4.99
N SER A 61 13.02 -5.78 -5.47
CA SER A 61 12.89 -5.07 -6.74
C SER A 61 13.49 -3.66 -6.66
N SER A 62 14.54 -3.40 -7.45
CA SER A 62 15.12 -2.07 -7.57
C SER A 62 14.16 -1.04 -8.18
N GLU A 63 13.22 -1.50 -9.01
CA GLU A 63 12.21 -0.64 -9.62
C GLU A 63 11.22 -0.14 -8.56
N ALA A 64 10.70 -1.04 -7.73
CA ALA A 64 9.80 -0.70 -6.64
C ALA A 64 10.43 0.30 -5.66
N ILE A 65 11.71 0.09 -5.31
CA ILE A 65 12.47 0.98 -4.41
C ILE A 65 12.61 2.39 -5.01
N LYS A 66 12.91 2.52 -6.30
CA LYS A 66 12.99 3.83 -6.96
C LYS A 66 11.65 4.55 -6.95
N LYS A 67 10.56 3.82 -7.20
CA LYS A 67 9.20 4.38 -7.23
C LYS A 67 8.74 4.87 -5.86
N ILE A 68 8.97 4.14 -4.77
CA ILE A 68 8.62 4.63 -3.43
C ILE A 68 9.46 5.85 -3.04
N GLN A 69 10.74 5.92 -3.43
CA GLN A 69 11.56 7.11 -3.17
C GLN A 69 11.06 8.33 -3.93
N LEU A 70 10.67 8.15 -5.20
CA LEU A 70 10.05 9.21 -5.99
C LEU A 70 8.73 9.68 -5.36
N LEU A 71 7.88 8.75 -4.91
CA LEU A 71 6.65 9.06 -4.18
C LEU A 71 6.94 9.86 -2.91
N GLY A 72 7.91 9.43 -2.11
CA GLY A 72 8.31 10.12 -0.89
C GLY A 72 8.73 11.56 -1.15
N LEU A 73 9.57 11.80 -2.16
CA LEU A 73 9.99 13.15 -2.54
C LEU A 73 8.79 14.01 -3.00
N ALA A 74 7.88 13.44 -3.80
CA ALA A 74 6.68 14.14 -4.25
C ALA A 74 5.73 14.50 -3.10
N LEU A 75 5.75 13.72 -2.02
CA LEU A 75 4.97 13.95 -0.81
C LEU A 75 5.77 14.68 0.28
N ASN A 76 6.83 15.39 -0.10
CA ASN A 76 7.68 16.21 0.77
C ASN A 76 8.33 15.43 1.93
N CYS A 77 8.46 14.10 1.81
CA CYS A 77 9.06 13.26 2.84
C CYS A 77 10.59 13.37 2.81
N SER A 78 11.22 13.10 3.96
CA SER A 78 12.66 12.86 4.01
C SER A 78 12.96 11.40 3.68
N LEU A 79 13.86 11.15 2.74
CA LEU A 79 14.30 9.80 2.41
C LEU A 79 15.33 9.30 3.41
N ASN A 80 15.10 8.10 3.94
CA ASN A 80 16.06 7.45 4.82
C ASN A 80 17.26 6.93 4.02
N LYS A 81 18.48 7.22 4.51
CA LYS A 81 19.73 6.69 3.94
C LYS A 81 19.94 5.20 4.25
N ASN A 82 19.34 4.74 5.34
CA ASN A 82 19.36 3.35 5.78
C ASN A 82 17.93 2.88 5.98
N SER A 83 17.57 1.77 5.35
CA SER A 83 16.24 1.20 5.42
C SER A 83 16.33 -0.32 5.50
N ARG A 84 15.39 -0.96 6.20
CA ARG A 84 15.39 -2.41 6.46
C ARG A 84 14.03 -3.00 6.13
N PHE A 85 14.03 -4.22 5.59
CA PHE A 85 12.84 -5.05 5.49
C PHE A 85 12.70 -5.94 6.73
N ASP A 86 11.49 -6.02 7.24
CA ASP A 86 11.09 -6.73 8.45
C ASP A 86 10.04 -7.80 8.13
N ARG A 87 9.86 -8.77 9.03
CA ARG A 87 8.84 -9.81 8.90
C ARG A 87 7.68 -9.54 9.87
N LYS A 88 6.51 -9.23 9.34
CA LYS A 88 5.24 -9.11 10.08
C LYS A 88 4.55 -10.47 10.08
N HIS A 89 4.59 -11.19 11.20
CA HIS A 89 4.15 -12.59 11.29
C HIS A 89 2.66 -12.69 11.63
N TYR A 90 1.90 -13.46 10.85
CA TYR A 90 0.51 -13.82 11.12
C TYR A 90 0.10 -14.98 10.20
N PHE A 91 -0.87 -15.79 10.63
CA PHE A 91 -1.36 -16.92 9.85
C PHE A 91 -2.65 -16.57 9.15
N TYR A 92 -2.64 -16.65 7.82
CA TYR A 92 -3.84 -16.54 7.00
C TYR A 92 -3.64 -17.30 5.67
N PRO A 93 -4.69 -17.93 5.08
CA PRO A 93 -4.53 -18.78 3.89
C PRO A 93 -3.95 -18.09 2.65
N ASP A 94 -4.12 -16.78 2.51
CA ASP A 94 -3.57 -16.00 1.40
C ASP A 94 -2.14 -15.47 1.64
N LEU A 95 -1.55 -15.76 2.81
CA LEU A 95 -0.19 -15.38 3.15
C LEU A 95 0.71 -16.63 3.20
N PRO A 96 1.33 -17.02 2.07
CA PRO A 96 1.97 -18.32 1.93
C PRO A 96 3.18 -18.54 2.86
N LYS A 97 3.84 -17.46 3.28
CA LYS A 97 5.05 -17.53 4.12
C LYS A 97 4.76 -17.58 5.62
N GLY A 98 3.52 -17.35 6.05
CA GLY A 98 3.19 -17.11 7.47
C GLY A 98 3.75 -15.79 8.03
N TYR A 99 4.31 -14.95 7.16
CA TYR A 99 4.70 -13.57 7.44
C TYR A 99 4.71 -12.76 6.14
N GLN A 100 4.47 -11.46 6.27
CA GLN A 100 4.59 -10.47 5.22
C GLN A 100 5.93 -9.76 5.37
N ILE A 101 6.68 -9.61 4.28
CA ILE A 101 7.86 -8.76 4.24
C ILE A 101 7.39 -7.30 4.10
N THR A 102 7.66 -6.48 5.11
CA THR A 102 7.26 -5.06 5.20
C THR A 102 8.43 -4.25 5.78
N GLN A 103 8.20 -3.05 6.32
CA GLN A 103 9.20 -2.31 7.09
C GLN A 103 8.56 -1.81 8.38
N TYR A 104 9.18 -2.05 9.52
CA TYR A 104 8.68 -1.57 10.81
C TYR A 104 9.56 -0.47 11.35
N GLN A 105 10.85 -0.74 11.57
CA GLN A 105 11.73 0.21 12.29
C GLN A 105 12.29 1.32 11.41
N GLN A 106 12.58 1.02 10.13
CA GLN A 106 13.31 1.91 9.23
C GLN A 106 12.62 2.00 7.86
N PRO A 107 11.49 2.72 7.75
CA PRO A 107 10.77 2.90 6.48
C PRO A 107 11.63 3.64 5.44
N PHE A 108 11.25 3.60 4.16
CA PHE A 108 11.98 4.34 3.13
C PHE A 108 11.82 5.86 3.25
N CYS A 109 10.63 6.33 3.63
CA CYS A 109 10.33 7.76 3.75
C CYS A 109 9.72 8.06 5.13
N VAL A 110 10.12 9.19 5.71
CA VAL A 110 9.65 9.66 7.02
C VAL A 110 9.18 11.10 6.94
N GLY A 111 8.12 11.40 7.70
CA GLY A 111 7.49 12.72 7.66
C GLY A 111 6.88 13.01 6.29
N GLY A 112 6.77 14.30 5.98
CA GLY A 112 6.18 14.78 4.74
C GLY A 112 4.76 15.31 4.93
N TYR A 113 4.18 15.78 3.83
CA TYR A 113 2.85 16.37 3.85
C TYR A 113 2.26 16.59 2.46
N VAL A 114 0.92 16.73 2.45
CA VAL A 114 0.13 17.18 1.31
C VAL A 114 -0.65 18.43 1.71
N GLU A 115 -0.59 19.46 0.87
CA GLU A 115 -1.44 20.65 1.00
C GLU A 115 -2.83 20.37 0.42
N LEU A 116 -3.85 20.63 1.23
CA LEU A 116 -5.26 20.40 0.90
C LEU A 116 -5.90 21.68 0.36
N ASP A 117 -6.99 21.52 -0.39
CA ASP A 117 -7.73 22.63 -1.00
C ASP A 117 -8.35 23.57 0.04
N SER A 118 -8.58 23.06 1.26
CA SER A 118 -9.01 23.86 2.42
C SER A 118 -7.92 24.79 2.97
N GLY A 119 -6.67 24.66 2.49
CA GLY A 119 -5.49 25.34 3.04
C GLY A 119 -4.90 24.63 4.27
N HIS A 120 -5.52 23.54 4.73
CA HIS A 120 -4.94 22.67 5.74
C HIS A 120 -3.83 21.80 5.17
N ARG A 121 -3.03 21.24 6.08
CA ARG A 121 -1.94 20.33 5.75
C ARG A 121 -2.25 18.94 6.30
N ALA A 122 -2.16 17.93 5.44
CA ALA A 122 -2.20 16.53 5.83
C ALA A 122 -0.78 16.03 6.07
N ASP A 123 -0.39 15.89 7.34
CA ASP A 123 0.93 15.38 7.72
C ASP A 123 1.05 13.88 7.50
N ILE A 124 2.13 13.47 6.84
CA ILE A 124 2.51 12.07 6.67
C ILE A 124 3.45 11.67 7.81
N GLU A 125 3.20 10.52 8.41
CA GLU A 125 4.09 9.93 9.42
C GLU A 125 5.23 9.19 8.72
N ARG A 126 4.90 8.31 7.78
CA ARG A 126 5.84 7.42 7.11
C ARG A 126 5.28 6.85 5.81
N ILE A 127 6.19 6.41 4.95
CA ILE A 127 5.87 5.63 3.75
C ILE A 127 6.85 4.45 3.66
N HIS A 128 6.32 3.23 3.57
CA HIS A 128 7.14 2.02 3.46
C HIS A 128 6.67 1.06 2.38
N LEU A 129 7.58 0.18 1.98
CA LEU A 129 7.33 -0.92 1.06
C LEU A 129 6.92 -2.18 1.80
N GLU A 130 5.99 -2.90 1.20
CA GLU A 130 5.59 -4.24 1.58
C GLU A 130 5.30 -5.10 0.35
N GLU A 131 5.10 -6.39 0.57
CA GLU A 131 4.47 -7.26 -0.42
C GLU A 131 3.00 -7.47 -0.12
N ASP A 132 2.19 -7.57 -1.17
CA ASP A 132 0.78 -7.89 -1.02
C ASP A 132 0.54 -9.40 -0.80
N THR A 133 -0.61 -9.73 -0.21
CA THR A 133 -1.11 -11.09 -0.02
C THR A 133 -1.76 -11.64 -1.29
N ALA A 134 -2.06 -12.94 -1.32
CA ALA A 134 -2.83 -13.55 -2.39
C ALA A 134 -4.29 -13.07 -2.40
N LYS A 135 -5.03 -13.37 -3.47
CA LYS A 135 -6.46 -13.07 -3.56
C LYS A 135 -7.27 -14.25 -3.02
N SER A 136 -8.17 -13.97 -2.08
CA SER A 136 -9.13 -14.93 -1.54
C SER A 136 -10.49 -14.81 -2.23
N LEU A 137 -11.09 -15.92 -2.65
CA LEU A 137 -12.45 -15.98 -3.16
C LEU A 137 -13.25 -17.03 -2.39
N HIS A 138 -14.32 -16.60 -1.73
CA HIS A 138 -15.22 -17.51 -1.02
C HIS A 138 -16.31 -18.03 -1.96
N ARG A 139 -16.48 -19.35 -2.00
CA ARG A 139 -17.47 -20.07 -2.82
C ARG A 139 -18.07 -21.20 -2.00
N GLY A 140 -19.31 -21.00 -1.53
CA GLY A 140 -19.96 -21.94 -0.62
C GLY A 140 -19.14 -22.11 0.66
N ASN A 141 -18.79 -23.35 1.00
CA ASN A 141 -18.00 -23.71 2.18
C ASN A 141 -16.48 -23.80 1.92
N LYS A 142 -15.99 -23.27 0.79
CA LYS A 142 -14.57 -23.31 0.42
C LYS A 142 -14.04 -21.90 0.15
N THR A 143 -12.77 -21.70 0.47
CA THR A 143 -12.00 -20.53 0.05
C THR A 143 -11.03 -20.98 -1.03
N LEU A 144 -11.08 -20.30 -2.18
CA LEU A 144 -10.14 -20.47 -3.28
C LEU A 144 -9.09 -19.38 -3.18
N ILE A 145 -7.82 -19.74 -3.32
CA ILE A 145 -6.69 -18.81 -3.25
C ILE A 145 -6.03 -18.69 -4.62
N ASP A 146 -5.86 -17.45 -5.07
CA ASP A 146 -5.08 -17.10 -6.25
C ASP A 146 -3.82 -16.32 -5.84
N PHE A 147 -2.68 -16.99 -5.93
CA PHE A 147 -1.35 -16.47 -5.56
C PHE A 147 -0.74 -15.53 -6.62
N ASN A 148 -1.44 -15.23 -7.71
CA ASN A 148 -0.99 -14.22 -8.67
C ASN A 148 -0.68 -12.87 -7.98
N LYS A 149 -1.51 -12.46 -7.01
CA LYS A 149 -1.30 -11.21 -6.25
C LYS A 149 -0.22 -11.29 -5.19
N SER A 150 0.10 -12.49 -4.69
CA SER A 150 1.09 -12.65 -3.64
C SER A 150 2.47 -12.19 -4.10
N GLY A 151 3.11 -11.31 -3.33
CA GLY A 151 4.41 -10.75 -3.66
C GLY A 151 4.36 -9.48 -4.52
N MET A 152 3.17 -8.95 -4.87
CA MET A 152 3.07 -7.68 -5.59
C MET A 152 3.68 -6.54 -4.77
N PRO A 153 4.41 -5.59 -5.37
CA PRO A 153 4.95 -4.45 -4.63
C PRO A 153 3.83 -3.51 -4.21
N LEU A 154 3.80 -3.23 -2.92
CA LEU A 154 2.76 -2.48 -2.26
C LEU A 154 3.43 -1.40 -1.42
N VAL A 155 2.89 -0.19 -1.51
CA VAL A 155 3.31 0.93 -0.66
C VAL A 155 2.20 1.20 0.33
N GLU A 156 2.59 1.42 1.58
CA GLU A 156 1.71 1.92 2.64
C GLU A 156 2.13 3.35 2.99
N ILE A 157 1.22 4.30 2.86
CA ILE A 157 1.35 5.69 3.32
C ILE A 157 0.53 5.81 4.59
N VAL A 158 1.17 6.19 5.70
CA VAL A 158 0.49 6.40 6.98
C VAL A 158 0.50 7.88 7.29
N THR A 159 -0.67 8.46 7.53
CA THR A 159 -0.77 9.86 7.98
C THR A 159 -0.75 9.97 9.50
N LYS A 160 -0.38 11.15 10.00
CA LYS A 160 -0.73 11.52 11.38
C LYS A 160 -2.25 11.67 11.52
N PRO A 161 -2.80 11.66 12.75
CA PRO A 161 -4.21 11.96 13.00
C PRO A 161 -4.51 13.46 12.82
N THR A 162 -4.42 13.95 11.59
CA THR A 162 -4.42 15.38 11.22
C THR A 162 -5.75 15.89 10.69
N PHE A 163 -6.60 14.99 10.17
CA PHE A 163 -7.83 15.39 9.50
C PHE A 163 -8.92 15.76 10.50
N LYS A 164 -9.62 16.86 10.21
CA LYS A 164 -10.71 17.42 11.05
C LYS A 164 -12.06 17.44 10.32
N SER A 165 -12.08 17.10 9.04
CA SER A 165 -13.26 17.07 8.19
C SER A 165 -13.18 15.89 7.22
N ILE A 166 -14.32 15.46 6.70
CA ILE A 166 -14.39 14.36 5.72
C ILE A 166 -13.95 14.86 4.35
N GLU A 167 -14.19 16.12 4.06
CA GLU A 167 -13.78 16.80 2.84
C GLU A 167 -12.26 16.76 2.68
N ASP A 168 -11.50 17.02 3.76
CA ASP A 168 -10.03 16.96 3.77
C ASP A 168 -9.51 15.53 3.52
N VAL A 169 -10.21 14.49 4.03
CA VAL A 169 -9.87 13.07 3.81
C VAL A 169 -10.06 12.69 2.34
N VAL A 170 -11.18 13.11 1.74
CA VAL A 170 -11.48 12.84 0.32
C VAL A 170 -10.49 13.57 -0.58
N ASP A 171 -10.20 14.83 -0.28
CA ASP A 171 -9.24 15.64 -1.02
C ASP A 171 -7.84 15.01 -0.98
N PHE A 172 -7.35 14.66 0.21
CA PHE A 172 -6.08 13.95 0.37
C PHE A 172 -6.04 12.67 -0.47
N SER A 173 -7.07 11.84 -0.38
CA SER A 173 -7.13 10.56 -1.11
C SER A 173 -7.07 10.75 -2.62
N LYS A 174 -7.76 11.78 -3.15
CA LYS A 174 -7.72 12.12 -4.57
C LYS A 174 -6.35 12.65 -5.00
N LYS A 175 -5.75 13.55 -4.21
CA LYS A 175 -4.40 14.09 -4.50
C LYS A 175 -3.35 12.98 -4.50
N ILE A 176 -3.40 12.02 -3.57
CA ILE A 176 -2.52 10.85 -3.59
C ILE A 176 -2.70 10.06 -4.90
N GLN A 177 -3.95 9.80 -5.30
CA GLN A 177 -4.25 9.09 -6.55
C GLN A 177 -3.69 9.83 -7.77
N ASP A 178 -3.88 11.15 -7.84
CA ASP A 178 -3.40 11.99 -8.94
C ASP A 178 -1.87 12.02 -9.01
N ILE A 179 -1.19 12.24 -7.88
CA ILE A 179 0.28 12.24 -7.80
C ILE A 179 0.84 10.91 -8.29
N VAL A 180 0.27 9.78 -7.84
CA VAL A 180 0.73 8.44 -8.21
C VAL A 180 0.55 8.18 -9.70
N ARG A 181 -0.54 8.64 -10.31
CA ARG A 181 -0.80 8.52 -11.75
C ARG A 181 0.10 9.42 -12.57
N VAL A 182 0.23 10.69 -12.19
CA VAL A 182 1.07 11.69 -12.90
C VAL A 182 2.54 11.26 -12.91
N LEU A 183 3.02 10.66 -11.83
CA LEU A 183 4.40 10.14 -11.73
C LEU A 183 4.57 8.73 -12.31
N GLU A 184 3.51 8.15 -12.90
CA GLU A 184 3.50 6.79 -13.47
C GLU A 184 3.98 5.71 -12.47
N ILE A 185 3.70 5.93 -11.19
CA ILE A 185 4.08 5.03 -10.10
C ILE A 185 3.15 3.82 -10.09
N GLY A 186 1.85 4.04 -10.27
CA GLY A 186 0.80 3.02 -10.30
C GLY A 186 -0.47 3.53 -10.98
N ASP A 187 -1.34 2.61 -11.41
CA ASP A 187 -2.63 2.98 -12.01
C ASP A 187 -3.69 3.37 -10.93
N VAL A 188 -3.49 2.87 -9.70
CA VAL A 188 -4.29 3.18 -8.48
C VAL A 188 -5.81 3.14 -8.69
N ASP A 189 -6.24 2.14 -9.46
CA ASP A 189 -7.64 1.80 -9.70
C ASP A 189 -8.22 1.05 -8.48
N MET A 190 -9.07 1.76 -7.71
CA MET A 190 -9.72 1.20 -6.51
C MET A 190 -10.69 0.06 -6.85
N GLU A 191 -11.32 0.06 -8.03
CA GLU A 191 -12.23 -1.03 -8.47
C GLU A 191 -11.46 -2.35 -8.63
N LYS A 192 -10.21 -2.25 -9.09
CA LYS A 192 -9.27 -3.39 -9.18
C LYS A 192 -8.51 -3.66 -7.88
N GLY A 193 -8.81 -2.93 -6.81
CA GLY A 193 -8.16 -3.05 -5.51
C GLY A 193 -6.70 -2.57 -5.47
N GLN A 194 -6.28 -1.77 -6.45
CA GLN A 194 -4.92 -1.24 -6.55
C GLN A 194 -4.63 -0.09 -5.59
N MET A 195 -5.67 0.47 -4.98
CA MET A 195 -5.60 1.47 -3.93
C MET A 195 -6.66 1.14 -2.88
N ARG A 196 -6.28 1.17 -1.61
CA ARG A 196 -7.14 0.87 -0.45
C ARG A 196 -6.89 1.92 0.63
N LEU A 197 -7.94 2.25 1.38
CA LEU A 197 -7.96 3.28 2.40
C LEU A 197 -8.52 2.66 3.69
N GLU A 198 -7.81 2.84 4.79
CA GLU A 198 -8.16 2.40 6.14
C GLU A 198 -8.12 3.58 7.11
#